data_AF-A0A7K4B6S5-F1
#
_entry.id   AF-A0A7K4B6S5-F1
#
_cell.length_a   1.000
_cell.length_b   1.000
_cell.length_c   1.000
_cell.angle_alpha   90.00
_cell.angle_beta   90.00
_cell.angle_gamma   90.00
#
_symmetry.space_group_name_H-M   'P 1'
#
loop_
_entity.id
_entity.type
_entity.pdbx_description
1 polymer ?
#
loop_
_entity_poly.entity_id
_entity_poly.type
_entity_poly.pdbx_seq_one_letter_code
_entity_poly.pdbx_strand_id
1 'polypeptide(L)' 'MADLPVAAVVRVAKNNGAERVGSDASEAMVKMTEDYLGKLVKEAVKLAGHAGRKTLKEEDIEMAAEKFV' A
#
# COMPACT_ATOMS: atom_id res chain seq x y z
N MET A 1 -10.28 -11.11 7.55
CA MET A 1 -9.12 -10.91 8.44
C MET A 1 -8.22 -9.94 7.70
N ALA A 2 -7.86 -8.81 8.31
CA ALA A 2 -6.90 -7.91 7.68
C ALA A 2 -5.50 -8.54 7.73
N ASP A 3 -4.75 -8.43 6.65
CA ASP A 3 -3.37 -8.90 6.54
C ASP A 3 -2.40 -7.91 7.20
N LEU A 4 -2.71 -6.60 7.12
CA LEU A 4 -1.95 -5.56 7.80
C LEU A 4 -2.37 -5.39 9.26
N PRO A 5 -1.43 -5.38 10.22
CA PRO A 5 -1.74 -5.05 11.61
C PRO A 5 -2.30 -3.64 11.75
N VAL A 6 -3.50 -3.51 12.32
CA VAL A 6 -4.18 -2.23 12.58
C VAL A 6 -3.25 -1.25 13.31
N ALA A 7 -2.53 -1.73 14.32
CA ALA A 7 -1.61 -0.91 15.11
C ALA A 7 -0.47 -0.29 14.28
N ALA A 8 0.02 -0.99 13.25
CA ALA A 8 1.07 -0.46 12.37
C ALA A 8 0.54 0.67 11.48
N VAL A 9 -0.65 0.50 10.91
CA VAL A 9 -1.31 1.52 10.09
C VAL A 9 -1.64 2.76 10.92
N VAL A 10 -2.18 2.59 12.13
CA VAL A 10 -2.45 3.69 13.07
C VAL A 10 -1.17 4.42 13.47
N ARG A 11 -0.05 3.71 13.67
CA ARG A 11 1.23 4.34 13.98
C ARG A 11 1.71 5.25 12.84
N VAL A 12 1.58 4.81 11.58
CA VAL A 12 1.88 5.65 10.41
C VAL A 12 0.99 6.89 10.39
N ALA A 13 -0.31 6.74 10.63
CA ALA A 13 -1.24 7.88 10.70
C ALA A 13 -0.84 8.89 11.79
N LYS A 14 -0.47 8.43 12.99
CA LYS A 14 -0.02 9.31 14.09
C LYS A 14 1.27 10.05 13.75
N ASN A 15 2.22 9.38 13.11
CA ASN A 15 3.46 10.01 12.64
C ASN A 15 3.22 11.07 11.55
N ASN A 16 2.05 11.07 10.92
CA ASN A 16 1.63 12.06 9.92
C ASN A 16 0.61 13.08 10.49
N GLY A 17 0.55 13.24 11.81
CA GLY A 17 -0.22 14.31 12.46
C GLY A 17 -1.59 13.92 12.99
N ALA A 18 -1.99 12.64 12.92
CA ALA A 18 -3.22 12.20 13.58
C ALA A 18 -3.03 12.10 15.11
N GLU A 19 -3.63 13.01 15.89
CA GLU A 19 -3.55 12.92 17.36
C GLU A 19 -4.35 11.72 17.92
N ARG A 20 -5.54 11.48 17.35
CA ARG A 20 -6.45 10.40 17.74
C ARG A 20 -6.99 9.71 16.50
N VAL A 21 -7.21 8.41 16.60
CA VAL A 21 -7.80 7.58 15.54
C VAL A 21 -8.90 6.72 16.17
N GLY A 22 -10.12 6.79 15.64
CA GLY A 22 -11.23 5.94 16.07
C GLY A 22 -11.09 4.50 15.59
N SER A 23 -11.83 3.56 16.19
CA SER A 23 -11.80 2.15 15.79
C SER A 23 -12.20 1.97 14.32
N ASP A 24 -13.35 2.53 13.93
CA ASP A 24 -13.86 2.46 12.55
C ASP A 24 -12.91 3.09 11.54
N ALA A 25 -12.28 4.22 11.91
CA ALA A 25 -11.27 4.86 11.08
C ALA A 25 -10.01 3.99 10.92
N SER A 26 -9.62 3.28 11.99
CA SER A 26 -8.47 2.37 11.97
C SER A 26 -8.71 1.19 11.01
N GLU A 27 -9.91 0.60 11.06
CA GLU A 27 -10.32 -0.47 10.16
C GLU A 27 -10.42 0.00 8.70
N ALA A 28 -11.01 1.18 8.47
CA ALA A 28 -11.10 1.77 7.15
C ALA A 28 -9.72 2.07 6.55
N MET A 29 -8.78 2.61 7.33
CA MET A 29 -7.41 2.87 6.87
C MET A 29 -6.70 1.59 6.46
N VAL A 30 -6.83 0.51 7.24
CA VAL A 30 -6.23 -0.78 6.91
C VAL A 30 -6.76 -1.27 5.56
N LYS A 31 -8.09 -1.27 5.38
CA LYS A 31 -8.71 -1.69 4.12
C LYS A 31 -8.21 -0.85 2.93
N MET A 32 -8.19 0.48 3.07
CA MET A 32 -7.73 1.37 2.01
C MET A 32 -6.25 1.17 1.68
N THR A 33 -5.43 0.85 2.70
CA THR A 33 -4.00 0.56 2.52
C THR A 33 -3.78 -0.73 1.76
N GLU A 34 -4.52 -1.79 2.10
CA GLU A 34 -4.47 -3.08 1.39
C GLU A 34 -4.97 -2.95 -0.05
N ASP A 35 -6.05 -2.21 -0.26
CA ASP A 35 -6.58 -1.93 -1.61
C ASP A 35 -5.57 -1.16 -2.47
N TYR A 36 -4.89 -0.16 -1.90
CA TYR A 36 -3.81 0.57 -2.58
C TYR A 36 -2.63 -0.35 -2.90
N LEU A 37 -2.16 -1.13 -1.92
CA LEU A 37 -1.05 -2.06 -2.11
C LEU A 37 -1.36 -3.08 -3.21
N GLY A 38 -2.57 -3.63 -3.24
CA GLY A 38 -3.00 -4.57 -4.28
C GLY A 38 -2.98 -3.95 -5.68
N LYS A 39 -3.45 -2.70 -5.82
CA LYS A 39 -3.40 -1.96 -7.10
C LYS A 39 -1.96 -1.67 -7.52
N LEU A 40 -1.13 -1.20 -6.60
CA LEU A 40 0.28 -0.92 -6.82
C LEU A 40 1.02 -2.16 -7.32
N VAL A 41 0.89 -3.28 -6.60
CA VAL A 41 1.54 -4.55 -6.95
C VAL A 41 1.05 -5.07 -8.30
N LYS A 42 -0.24 -4.92 -8.62
CA LYS A 42 -0.78 -5.34 -9.92
C LYS A 42 -0.14 -4.57 -11.09
N GLU A 43 0.10 -3.28 -10.92
CA GLU A 43 0.80 -2.49 -11.94
C GLU A 43 2.29 -2.84 -12.02
N ALA A 44 2.96 -3.00 -10.87
CA ALA A 44 4.36 -3.41 -10.83
C ALA A 44 4.59 -4.79 -11.48
N VAL A 45 3.67 -5.75 -11.29
CA VAL A 45 3.72 -7.07 -11.95
C VAL A 45 3.64 -6.96 -13.47
N LYS A 46 2.84 -6.02 -14.00
CA LYS A 46 2.79 -5.78 -15.45
C LYS A 46 4.13 -5.23 -15.94
N LEU A 47 4.72 -4.27 -15.24
CA LEU A 47 6.02 -3.68 -15.58
C LEU A 47 7.13 -4.72 -15.59
N ALA A 48 7.24 -5.52 -14.52
CA ALA A 48 8.18 -6.63 -14.44
C ALA A 48 7.95 -7.64 -15.58
N GLY A 49 6.68 -7.96 -15.87
CA GLY A 49 6.28 -8.86 -16.95
C GLY A 49 6.69 -8.37 -18.35
N HIS A 50 6.57 -7.06 -18.63
CA HIS A 50 7.05 -6.46 -19.88
C HIS A 50 8.57 -6.56 -20.03
N ALA A 51 9.30 -6.54 -18.92
CA ALA A 51 10.74 -6.76 -18.88
C ALA A 51 11.14 -8.25 -18.85
N GLY A 52 10.18 -9.19 -18.99
CA GLY A 52 10.43 -10.63 -18.94
C GLY A 52 10.80 -11.19 -17.56
N ARG A 53 10.64 -10.39 -16.50
CA ARG A 53 10.97 -10.75 -15.11
C ARG A 53 9.73 -11.23 -14.37
N LYS A 54 9.93 -12.17 -13.44
CA LYS A 54 8.90 -12.61 -12.47
C LYS A 54 9.09 -12.00 -11.09
N THR A 55 10.30 -11.54 -10.79
CA THR A 55 10.63 -10.88 -9.53
C THR A 55 10.45 -9.38 -9.69
N LEU A 56 9.66 -8.78 -8.80
CA LEU A 56 9.51 -7.33 -8.69
C LEU A 56 10.82 -6.72 -8.18
N LYS A 57 11.24 -5.63 -8.81
CA LYS A 57 12.33 -4.76 -8.36
C LYS A 57 11.77 -3.44 -7.85
N GLU A 58 12.61 -2.70 -7.13
CA GLU A 58 12.34 -1.34 -6.68
C GLU A 58 11.82 -0.45 -7.80
N GLU A 59 12.49 -0.45 -8.96
CA GLU A 59 12.10 0.28 -10.17
C GLU A 59 10.64 0.00 -10.60
N ASP A 60 10.16 -1.26 -10.48
CA ASP A 60 8.79 -1.61 -10.85
C ASP A 60 7.77 -1.01 -9.86
N ILE A 61 8.15 -0.91 -8.58
CA ILE A 61 7.30 -0.32 -7.53
C ILE A 61 7.23 1.20 -7.70
N GLU A 62 8.38 1.85 -7.90
CA GLU A 62 8.45 3.31 -8.09
C GLU A 62 7.68 3.74 -9.34
N MET A 63 7.94 3.10 -10.49
CA MET A 63 7.21 3.39 -11.72
C MET A 63 5.71 3.08 -11.63
N ALA A 64 5.32 2.04 -10.88
CA ALA A 64 3.92 1.76 -10.63
C ALA A 64 3.27 2.84 -9.76
N ALA A 65 3.98 3.36 -8.77
CA ALA A 65 3.50 4.40 -7.86
C ALA A 65 3.20 5.71 -8.60
N GLU A 66 3.98 6.07 -9.63
CA GLU A 66 3.75 7.26 -10.47
C GLU A 66 2.35 7.30 -11.11
N LYS A 67 1.65 6.16 -11.26
CA LYS A 67 0.27 6.13 -11.77
C LYS A 67 -0.80 6.55 -10.76
N PHE A 68 -0.43 6.66 -9.48
CA PHE A 68 -1.35 6.94 -8.38
C PHE A 68 -1.08 8.29 -7.69
N VAL A 69 -0.04 9.01 -8.13
CA VAL A 69 0.29 10.38 -7.74
C VAL A 69 -0.31 11.35 -8.76
#